data_AF-A0A7M7LTZ2-F1
#
_entry.id   AF-A0A7M7LTZ2-F1
#
_cell.length_a   1.000
_cell.length_b   1.000
_cell.length_c   1.000
_cell.angle_alpha   90.00
_cell.angle_beta   90.00
_cell.angle_gamma   90.00
#
_symmetry.space_group_name_H-M   'P 1'
#
loop_
_entity.id
_entity.type
_entity.pdbx_description
1 polymer ?
#
loop_
_entity_poly.entity_id
_entity_poly.type
_entity_poly.pdbx_seq_one_letter_code
_entity_poly.pdbx_strand_id
1 'polypeptide(L)'
;MMDQSRYWEDFVNEKLVQGGAVTGICLVSHQGVCLYSMGLLKDFEKTCDVKQILHLFNDSRKQKTSLLSVYVTGQGSLSFQVHQQTNCSLIATSAGSHIGLLMGNLPHGILACTYTHREPEIGRAKKQFEEVCRLLRS
;
A
#
# COMPACT_ATOMS: atom_id res chain seq x y z
N MET A 1 -12.91 -3.95 -26.25
CA MET A 1 -12.41 -3.28 -25.04
C MET A 1 -11.94 -4.37 -24.10
N MET A 2 -10.63 -4.52 -23.88
CA MET A 2 -10.15 -5.38 -22.80
C MET A 2 -10.63 -4.80 -21.48
N ASP A 3 -11.20 -5.66 -20.65
CA ASP A 3 -11.65 -5.30 -19.32
C ASP A 3 -10.43 -4.93 -18.47
N GLN A 4 -10.23 -3.64 -18.22
CA GLN A 4 -9.06 -3.13 -17.47
C GLN A 4 -8.94 -3.77 -16.08
N SER A 5 -10.06 -4.26 -15.52
CA SER A 5 -10.05 -4.97 -14.24
C SER A 5 -9.27 -6.28 -14.30
N ARG A 6 -9.45 -7.08 -15.36
CA ARG A 6 -8.73 -8.35 -15.56
C ARG A 6 -7.24 -8.15 -15.75
N TYR A 7 -6.85 -7.10 -16.46
CA TYR A 7 -5.43 -6.77 -16.64
C TYR A 7 -4.73 -6.48 -15.30
N TRP A 8 -5.37 -5.69 -14.43
CA TRP A 8 -4.82 -5.41 -13.10
C TRP A 8 -4.78 -6.64 -12.21
N GLU A 9 -5.84 -7.46 -12.26
CA GLU A 9 -5.89 -8.71 -11.51
C GLU A 9 -4.74 -9.66 -11.90
N ASP A 10 -4.54 -9.90 -13.19
CA ASP A 10 -3.46 -10.75 -13.70
C ASP A 10 -2.08 -10.20 -13.30
N PHE A 11 -1.84 -8.90 -13.54
CA PHE A 11 -0.58 -8.24 -13.20
C PHE A 11 -0.28 -8.33 -11.69
N VAL A 12 -1.28 -8.04 -10.85
CA VAL A 12 -1.13 -8.07 -9.40
C VAL A 12 -0.89 -9.49 -8.89
N ASN A 13 -1.64 -10.46 -9.43
CA ASN A 13 -1.47 -11.86 -9.05
C ASN A 13 -0.07 -12.38 -9.41
N GLU A 14 0.42 -12.05 -10.60
CA GLU A 14 1.75 -12.46 -11.06
C GLU A 14 2.87 -11.77 -10.26
N LYS A 15 2.77 -10.46 -9.98
CA LYS A 15 3.90 -9.68 -9.46
C LYS A 15 3.89 -9.42 -7.95
N LEU A 16 2.72 -9.34 -7.32
CA LEU A 16 2.60 -8.98 -5.89
C LEU A 16 2.09 -10.11 -5.02
N VAL A 17 1.16 -10.93 -5.51
CA VAL A 17 0.50 -11.97 -4.70
C VAL A 17 1.29 -13.27 -4.70
N GLN A 18 2.07 -13.53 -5.75
CA GLN A 18 2.85 -14.76 -5.90
C GLN A 18 3.75 -15.00 -4.67
N GLY A 19 3.50 -16.06 -3.90
CA GLY A 19 4.27 -16.38 -2.69
C GLY A 19 3.66 -15.90 -1.36
N GLY A 20 2.48 -15.27 -1.38
CA GLY A 20 1.62 -15.08 -0.20
C GLY A 20 2.10 -14.07 0.84
N ALA A 21 3.12 -13.27 0.52
CA ALA A 21 3.68 -12.28 1.45
C ALA A 21 2.80 -11.02 1.56
N VAL A 22 2.12 -10.64 0.47
CA VAL A 22 1.19 -9.51 0.41
C VAL A 22 -0.24 -10.00 0.63
N THR A 23 -0.94 -9.41 1.59
CA THR A 23 -2.28 -9.83 2.07
C THR A 23 -3.41 -8.88 1.67
N GLY A 24 -3.06 -7.72 1.11
CA GLY A 24 -4.02 -6.72 0.67
C GLY A 24 -3.33 -5.71 -0.21
N ILE A 25 -4.03 -5.25 -1.25
CA ILE A 25 -3.49 -4.33 -2.25
C ILE A 25 -4.58 -3.32 -2.57
N CYS A 26 -4.20 -2.06 -2.71
CA CYS A 26 -5.05 -1.03 -3.27
C CYS A 26 -4.23 -0.11 -4.17
N LEU A 27 -4.74 0.14 -5.38
CA LEU A 27 -4.24 1.16 -6.29
C LEU A 27 -5.28 2.26 -6.37
N VAL A 28 -4.89 3.48 -6.00
CA VAL A 28 -5.76 4.65 -5.99
C VAL A 28 -5.12 5.78 -6.80
N SER A 29 -5.90 6.49 -7.61
CA SER A 29 -5.40 7.66 -8.33
C SER A 29 -5.15 8.84 -7.38
N HIS A 30 -4.39 9.85 -7.82
CA HIS A 30 -4.24 11.11 -7.06
C HIS A 30 -5.56 11.86 -6.83
N GLN A 31 -6.60 11.51 -7.58
CA GLN A 31 -7.95 12.08 -7.42
C GLN A 31 -8.80 11.31 -6.39
N GLY A 32 -8.27 10.22 -5.81
CA GLY A 32 -9.01 9.38 -4.86
C GLY A 32 -9.84 8.28 -5.50
N VAL A 33 -9.72 8.05 -6.82
CA VAL A 33 -10.46 6.99 -7.51
C VAL A 33 -9.74 5.66 -7.29
N CYS A 34 -10.42 4.68 -6.71
CA CYS A 34 -9.89 3.33 -6.60
C CYS A 34 -9.86 2.66 -7.99
N LEU A 35 -8.68 2.28 -8.45
CA LEU A 35 -8.46 1.59 -9.72
C LEU A 35 -8.47 0.07 -9.53
N TYR A 36 -8.00 -0.39 -8.38
CA TYR A 36 -7.97 -1.80 -8.01
C TYR A 36 -7.89 -1.95 -6.49
N SER A 37 -8.59 -2.93 -5.92
CA SER A 37 -8.44 -3.28 -4.51
C SER A 37 -8.67 -4.77 -4.29
N MET A 38 -7.93 -5.36 -3.34
CA MET A 38 -8.09 -6.76 -2.95
C MET A 38 -7.65 -7.01 -1.51
N GLY A 39 -8.09 -8.16 -0.99
CA GLY A 39 -7.67 -8.69 0.32
C GLY A 39 -8.02 -7.73 1.46
N LEU A 40 -7.06 -7.52 2.36
CA LEU A 40 -7.21 -6.66 3.53
C LEU A 40 -7.47 -5.17 3.21
N LEU A 41 -7.22 -4.75 1.96
CA LEU A 41 -7.41 -3.36 1.51
C LEU A 41 -8.60 -3.19 0.54
N LYS A 42 -9.50 -4.18 0.42
CA LYS A 42 -10.66 -4.08 -0.50
C LYS A 42 -11.56 -2.87 -0.21
N ASP A 43 -11.62 -2.44 1.06
CA ASP A 43 -12.45 -1.33 1.54
C ASP A 43 -11.64 -0.03 1.79
N PHE A 44 -10.39 0.05 1.28
CA PHE A 44 -9.45 1.13 1.58
C PHE A 44 -10.00 2.53 1.27
N GLU A 45 -10.72 2.68 0.16
CA GLU A 45 -11.34 3.92 -0.29
C GLU A 45 -12.33 4.53 0.71
N LYS A 46 -12.92 3.73 1.61
CA LYS A 46 -13.89 4.22 2.61
C LYS A 46 -13.27 5.13 3.67
N THR A 47 -11.94 5.09 3.81
CA THR A 47 -11.21 5.84 4.85
C THR A 47 -10.00 6.59 4.34
N CYS A 48 -9.61 6.36 3.09
CA CYS A 48 -8.38 6.91 2.56
C CYS A 48 -8.56 8.38 2.17
N ASP A 49 -7.95 9.27 2.94
CA ASP A 49 -7.65 10.63 2.49
C ASP A 49 -6.35 10.61 1.66
N VAL A 50 -6.48 10.44 0.35
CA VAL A 50 -5.35 10.45 -0.59
C VAL A 50 -4.54 11.74 -0.49
N LYS A 51 -5.16 12.90 -0.20
CA LYS A 51 -4.44 14.17 -0.07
C LYS A 51 -3.54 14.16 1.15
N GLN A 52 -4.00 13.57 2.26
CA GLN A 52 -3.18 13.38 3.45
C GLN A 52 -1.96 12.49 3.14
N ILE A 53 -2.15 11.39 2.40
CA ILE A 53 -1.05 10.49 2.04
C ILE A 53 -0.06 11.19 1.11
N LEU A 54 -0.53 11.93 0.10
CA LEU A 54 0.34 12.72 -0.78
C LEU A 54 1.10 13.81 -0.02
N HIS A 55 0.47 14.42 1.00
CA HIS A 55 1.15 15.39 1.85
C HIS A 55 2.30 14.73 2.63
N LEU A 56 2.12 13.50 3.13
CA LEU A 56 3.18 12.76 3.80
C LEU A 56 4.39 12.57 2.89
N PHE A 57 4.21 12.16 1.63
CA PHE A 57 5.34 12.02 0.70
C PHE A 57 6.11 13.32 0.44
N ASN A 58 5.45 14.47 0.57
CA ASN A 58 6.05 15.78 0.35
C ASN A 58 6.68 16.40 1.64
N ASP A 59 6.25 15.98 2.83
CA ASP A 59 6.79 16.47 4.11
C ASP A 59 8.00 15.62 4.57
N SER A 60 9.08 15.66 3.78
CA SER A 60 10.35 14.94 4.06
C SER A 60 11.08 15.44 5.32
N ARG A 61 10.60 16.52 5.95
CA ARG A 61 11.20 17.14 7.13
C ARG A 61 10.73 16.56 8.46
N LYS A 62 9.73 15.68 8.47
CA LYS A 62 9.21 15.03 9.69
C LYS A 62 9.42 13.52 9.68
N GLN A 63 10.64 13.09 9.98
CA GLN A 63 10.92 11.68 10.34
C GLN A 63 10.32 11.26 11.69
N LYS A 64 9.64 12.14 12.42
CA LYS A 64 9.14 11.86 13.77
C LYS A 64 7.64 11.56 13.75
N THR A 65 7.31 10.28 13.89
CA THR A 65 6.04 9.77 14.42
C THR A 65 4.77 10.20 13.67
N SER A 66 4.76 10.06 12.35
CA SER A 66 3.49 10.14 11.61
C SER A 66 2.66 8.89 11.89
N LEU A 67 1.41 9.10 12.32
CA LEU A 67 0.40 8.05 12.43
C LEU A 67 -0.53 8.12 11.21
N LEU A 68 -0.78 6.97 10.62
CA LEU A 68 -1.69 6.79 9.49
C LEU A 68 -2.86 5.93 9.92
N SER A 69 -4.08 6.41 9.74
CA SER A 69 -5.28 5.59 9.95
C SER A 69 -5.72 4.99 8.63
N VAL A 70 -5.80 3.66 8.57
CA VAL A 70 -6.23 2.93 7.38
C VAL A 70 -7.26 1.88 7.77
N TYR A 71 -8.37 1.81 7.04
CA TYR A 71 -9.34 0.73 7.21
C TYR A 71 -8.82 -0.57 6.62
N VAL A 72 -8.76 -1.58 7.47
CA VAL A 72 -8.40 -2.95 7.14
C VAL A 72 -9.64 -3.81 7.24
N THR A 73 -10.01 -4.43 6.13
CA THR A 73 -11.19 -5.30 6.05
C THR A 73 -11.12 -6.40 7.11
N GLY A 74 -12.17 -6.52 7.92
CA GLY A 74 -12.26 -7.49 9.01
C GLY A 74 -11.57 -7.08 10.31
N GLN A 75 -10.81 -5.98 10.32
CA GLN A 75 -10.18 -5.42 11.54
C GLN A 75 -10.63 -4.00 11.86
N GLY A 76 -11.27 -3.30 10.91
CA GLY A 76 -11.71 -1.92 11.09
C GLY A 76 -10.60 -0.91 10.84
N SER A 77 -10.73 0.29 11.40
CA SER A 77 -9.70 1.33 11.27
C SER A 77 -8.51 1.01 12.17
N LEU A 78 -7.32 0.88 11.58
CA LEU A 78 -6.08 0.63 12.29
C LEU A 78 -5.13 1.83 12.17
N SER A 79 -4.44 2.13 13.27
CA SER A 79 -3.37 3.12 13.29
C SER A 79 -2.03 2.46 12.97
N PHE A 80 -1.36 2.99 11.95
CA PHE A 80 -0.05 2.57 11.48
C PHE A 80 1.00 3.62 11.85
N GLN A 81 2.04 3.20 12.55
CA GLN A 81 3.20 4.05 12.84
C GLN A 81 4.18 3.98 11.67
N VAL A 82 4.51 5.13 11.10
CA VAL A 82 5.50 5.24 10.03
C VAL A 82 6.90 5.13 10.61
N HIS A 83 7.69 4.18 10.10
CA HIS A 83 9.07 3.94 10.53
C HIS A 83 10.10 4.33 9.48
N GLN A 84 9.72 4.28 8.20
CA GLN A 84 10.58 4.68 7.09
C GLN A 84 9.74 5.43 6.06
N GLN A 85 10.26 6.56 5.61
CA GLN A 85 9.61 7.41 4.62
C GLN A 85 10.67 8.00 3.68
N THR A 86 10.38 7.95 2.39
CA THR A 86 11.09 8.63 1.32
C THR A 86 10.09 9.45 0.51
N ASN A 87 10.56 10.20 -0.49
CA ASN A 87 9.66 10.93 -1.40
C ASN A 87 8.78 9.99 -2.25
N CYS A 88 9.16 8.71 -2.34
CA CYS A 88 8.57 7.74 -3.25
C CYS A 88 7.92 6.54 -2.53
N SER A 89 8.24 6.30 -1.26
CA SER A 89 7.78 5.13 -0.53
C SER A 89 7.67 5.38 0.97
N LEU A 90 6.75 4.66 1.59
CA LEU A 90 6.49 4.71 3.02
C LEU A 90 6.30 3.29 3.55
N ILE A 91 6.87 3.03 4.72
CA ILE A 91 6.75 1.77 5.45
C ILE A 91 6.22 2.10 6.84
N ALA A 92 5.12 1.45 7.20
CA ALA A 92 4.47 1.61 8.48
C ALA A 92 4.01 0.26 9.03
N THR A 93 3.80 0.17 10.34
CA THR A 93 3.26 -1.04 10.99
C THR A 93 2.17 -0.68 11.97
N SER A 94 1.15 -1.52 12.07
CA SER A 94 0.13 -1.39 13.09
C SER A 94 0.65 -1.85 14.45
N ALA A 95 0.27 -1.13 15.51
CA ALA A 95 0.48 -1.63 16.86
C ALA A 95 -0.55 -2.75 17.13
N GLY A 96 -0.07 -3.91 17.60
CA GLY A 96 -0.94 -5.00 18.09
C GLY A 96 -1.53 -5.96 17.04
N SER A 97 -1.73 -5.55 15.78
CA SER A 97 -2.33 -6.46 14.78
C SER A 97 -1.34 -7.20 13.88
N HIS A 98 -0.03 -6.99 14.05
CA HIS A 98 1.03 -7.61 13.24
C HIS A 98 0.84 -7.41 11.73
N ILE A 99 0.31 -6.25 11.32
CA ILE A 99 0.15 -5.89 9.91
C ILE A 99 1.16 -4.81 9.58
N GLY A 100 1.93 -5.05 8.53
CA GLY A 100 2.75 -4.03 7.90
C GLY A 100 2.04 -3.40 6.72
N LEU A 101 2.38 -2.16 6.44
CA LEU A 101 1.83 -1.34 5.37
C LEU A 101 2.97 -0.73 4.56
N LEU A 102 2.94 -0.97 3.27
CA LEU A 102 3.84 -0.38 2.28
C LEU A 102 2.99 0.55 1.41
N MET A 103 3.44 1.79 1.23
CA MET A 103 2.81 2.71 0.28
C MET A 103 3.85 3.27 -0.68
N GLY A 104 3.49 3.34 -1.96
CA GLY A 104 4.34 3.83 -3.02
C GLY A 104 3.69 5.00 -3.72
N ASN A 105 4.38 6.13 -3.77
CA ASN A 105 3.99 7.27 -4.59
C ASN A 105 4.38 6.98 -6.05
N LEU A 106 3.39 6.91 -6.94
CA LEU A 106 3.54 6.61 -8.36
C LEU A 106 3.15 7.86 -9.18
N PRO A 107 3.54 7.97 -10.46
CA PRO A 107 3.26 9.17 -11.26
C PRO A 107 1.76 9.51 -11.36
N HIS A 108 0.89 8.49 -11.31
CA HIS A 108 -0.56 8.63 -11.49
C HIS A 108 -1.39 8.26 -10.26
N GLY A 109 -0.76 7.90 -9.14
CA GLY A 109 -1.49 7.38 -7.99
C GLY A 109 -0.62 6.87 -6.85
N ILE A 110 -1.26 6.15 -5.94
CA ILE A 110 -0.62 5.50 -4.81
C ILE A 110 -0.91 4.01 -4.88
N LEU A 111 0.13 3.20 -4.75
CA LEU A 111 0.01 1.77 -4.50
C LEU A 111 0.17 1.52 -3.00
N ALA A 112 -0.85 0.97 -2.35
CA ALA A 112 -0.81 0.53 -0.97
C ALA A 112 -0.84 -1.01 -0.93
N CYS A 113 0.03 -1.61 -0.13
CA CYS A 113 0.11 -3.05 0.10
C CYS A 113 0.18 -3.35 1.60
N THR A 114 -0.59 -4.32 2.08
CA THR A 114 -0.42 -4.88 3.43
C THR A 114 0.33 -6.19 3.38
N TYR A 115 1.08 -6.48 4.43
CA TYR A 115 1.74 -7.77 4.63
C TYR A 115 1.60 -8.22 6.08
N THR A 116 1.73 -9.52 6.32
CA THR A 116 1.83 -10.06 7.67
C THR A 116 3.22 -9.78 8.22
N HIS A 117 3.32 -9.11 9.37
CA HIS A 117 4.59 -8.76 10.01
C HIS A 117 5.23 -9.97 10.72
N ARG A 118 5.56 -11.00 9.93
CA ARG A 118 6.27 -12.22 10.33
C ARG A 118 7.45 -12.42 9.40
N GLU A 119 8.54 -12.97 9.93
CA GLU A 119 9.69 -13.37 9.12
C GLU A 119 9.42 -14.77 8.53
N PRO A 120 9.75 -15.03 7.25
CA PRO A 120 10.47 -14.17 6.28
C PRO A 120 9.57 -13.34 5.34
N GLU A 121 8.28 -13.17 5.64
CA GLU A 121 7.31 -12.50 4.78
C GLU A 121 7.63 -11.02 4.57
N ILE A 122 8.24 -10.34 5.56
CA ILE A 122 8.58 -8.91 5.49
C ILE A 122 9.53 -8.62 4.31
N GLY A 123 10.65 -9.34 4.24
CA GLY A 123 11.66 -9.13 3.20
C GLY A 123 11.12 -9.41 1.80
N ARG A 124 10.28 -10.46 1.67
CA ARG A 124 9.63 -10.81 0.40
C ARG A 124 8.62 -9.75 -0.03
N ALA A 125 7.73 -9.32 0.86
CA ALA A 125 6.73 -8.30 0.56
C ALA A 125 7.38 -6.98 0.14
N LYS A 126 8.44 -6.53 0.84
CA LYS A 126 9.19 -5.32 0.47
C LYS A 126 9.80 -5.43 -0.92
N LYS A 127 10.49 -6.54 -1.22
CA LYS A 127 11.11 -6.75 -2.53
C LYS A 127 10.10 -6.74 -3.68
N GLN A 128 8.98 -7.44 -3.52
CA GLN A 128 7.91 -7.49 -4.53
C GLN A 128 7.28 -6.11 -4.74
N PHE A 129 6.99 -5.41 -3.65
CA PHE A 129 6.46 -4.05 -3.68
C PHE A 129 7.40 -3.09 -4.41
N GLU A 130 8.69 -3.11 -4.11
CA GLU A 130 9.69 -2.26 -4.76
C GLU A 130 9.81 -2.54 -6.26
N GLU A 131 9.79 -3.83 -6.66
CA GLU A 131 9.82 -4.24 -8.06
C GLU A 131 8.59 -3.72 -8.82
N VAL A 132 7.40 -3.85 -8.24
CA VAL A 132 6.18 -3.33 -8.86
C VAL A 132 6.17 -1.81 -8.92
N CYS A 133 6.57 -1.13 -7.85
CA CYS A 133 6.70 0.33 -7.88
C CYS A 133 7.69 0.80 -8.95
N ARG A 134 8.75 0.05 -9.23
CA ARG A 134 9.69 0.34 -10.31
C ARG A 134 9.02 0.19 -11.69
N LEU A 135 8.27 -0.90 -11.91
CA LEU A 135 7.54 -1.14 -13.17
C LEU A 135 6.44 -0.11 -13.44
N LEU A 136 5.75 0.37 -12.40
CA LEU A 136 4.68 1.35 -12.53
C LEU A 136 5.18 2.80 -12.66
N ARG A 137 6.49 3.03 -12.51
CA ARG A 137 7.13 4.35 -12.70
C ARG A 137 7.81 4.50 -14.04
N SER A 138 8.20 3.40 -14.69
CA SER A 138 8.77 3.37 -16.04
C SER A 138 7.70 3.56 -17.09
#